data_AF-A0A2A5BCG1-F1
#
_entry.id   AF-A0A2A5BCG1-F1
#
_cell.length_a   1.000
_cell.length_b   1.000
_cell.length_c   1.000
_cell.angle_alpha   90.00
_cell.angle_beta   90.00
_cell.angle_gamma   90.00
#
_symmetry.space_group_name_H-M   'P 1'
#
loop_
_entity.id
_entity.type
_entity.pdbx_description
1 polymer ?
#
loop_
_entity_poly.entity_id
_entity_poly.type
_entity_poly.pdbx_seq_one_letter_code
_entity_poly.pdbx_strand_id
1 'polypeptide(L)'
;MKPLPIYQPRQIGSVYLLLIPIFGILYWLNPTFWPEPLTFIQSIYFSVITITTLGYGDISPVTETARLISAVEALSGIVLIGLFLNSLAHSRMETEEEQRHETIQLHLNARYTEFRERVAEICLRASSQSDTIDKDLAHHLREMNNFRNYFRDKERWYAVLNGLKSDSMMREDLFVEIDLLIQQVTYALNNVYIKDHEALRFLTRFTQHTYRLRNANEYAHDPVKYLGGFLWAIMAGWCNKKEGYRSEDIIEKSIQRL
;
A
#
# COMPACT_ATOMS: atom_id res chain seq x y z
N MET A 1 -24.95 -0.49 0.83
CA MET A 1 -25.03 -1.68 -0.04
C MET A 1 -23.94 -2.65 0.41
N LYS A 2 -24.28 -3.91 0.74
CA LYS A 2 -23.25 -4.94 0.91
C LYS A 2 -22.61 -5.20 -0.47
N PRO A 3 -21.28 -5.34 -0.59
CA PRO A 3 -20.68 -5.77 -1.84
C PRO A 3 -21.28 -7.13 -2.23
N LEU A 4 -21.60 -7.30 -3.51
CA LEU A 4 -21.99 -8.60 -4.04
C LEU A 4 -20.87 -9.61 -3.73
N PRO A 5 -21.19 -10.87 -3.42
CA PRO A 5 -20.16 -11.88 -3.19
C PRO A 5 -19.29 -11.99 -4.45
N ILE A 6 -18.01 -11.69 -4.31
CA ILE A 6 -17.03 -11.78 -5.40
C ILE A 6 -16.76 -13.27 -5.61
N TYR A 7 -17.41 -13.86 -6.60
CA TYR A 7 -17.14 -15.24 -7.00
C TYR A 7 -15.73 -15.34 -7.60
N GLN A 8 -15.01 -16.40 -7.25
CA GLN A 8 -13.66 -16.62 -7.80
C GLN A 8 -13.76 -16.82 -9.32
N PRO A 9 -12.81 -16.28 -10.12
CA PRO A 9 -12.85 -16.41 -11.58
C PRO A 9 -12.98 -17.87 -12.02
N ARG A 10 -12.33 -18.79 -11.29
CA ARG A 10 -12.41 -20.23 -11.52
C ARG A 10 -13.84 -20.78 -11.45
N GLN A 11 -14.63 -20.33 -10.47
CA GLN A 11 -16.01 -20.80 -10.30
C GLN A 11 -16.90 -20.35 -11.45
N ILE A 12 -16.79 -19.08 -11.87
CA ILE A 12 -17.56 -18.53 -12.99
C ILE A 12 -17.19 -19.27 -14.30
N GLY A 13 -15.89 -19.48 -14.53
CA GLY A 13 -15.40 -20.26 -15.67
C GLY A 13 -15.90 -21.70 -15.67
N SER A 14 -15.92 -22.36 -14.50
CA SER A 14 -16.49 -23.71 -14.37
C SER A 14 -17.98 -23.75 -14.68
N VAL A 15 -18.77 -22.78 -14.20
CA VAL A 15 -20.21 -22.68 -14.52
C VAL A 15 -20.41 -22.50 -16.02
N TYR A 16 -19.67 -21.58 -16.65
CA TYR A 16 -19.73 -21.35 -18.10
C TYR A 16 -19.44 -22.63 -18.89
N LEU A 17 -18.37 -23.36 -18.54
CA LEU A 17 -18.00 -24.61 -19.20
C LEU A 17 -19.00 -25.74 -18.96
N LEU A 18 -19.66 -25.78 -17.80
CA LEU A 18 -20.68 -26.79 -17.49
C LEU A 18 -22.00 -26.54 -18.21
N LEU A 19 -22.34 -25.29 -18.53
CA LEU A 19 -23.56 -24.99 -19.28
C LEU A 19 -23.53 -25.59 -20.69
N ILE A 20 -22.38 -25.65 -21.35
CA ILE A 20 -22.24 -26.20 -22.71
C ILE A 20 -22.77 -27.65 -22.81
N PRO A 21 -22.27 -28.63 -22.03
CA PRO A 21 -22.80 -29.99 -22.09
C PRO A 21 -24.24 -30.07 -21.56
N ILE A 22 -24.65 -29.20 -20.62
CA ILE A 22 -26.04 -29.20 -20.12
C ILE A 22 -27.02 -28.82 -21.23
N PHE A 23 -26.79 -27.70 -21.92
CA PHE A 23 -27.62 -27.27 -23.04
C PHE A 23 -27.49 -28.24 -24.22
N GLY A 24 -26.29 -28.71 -24.53
CA GLY A 24 -26.10 -29.72 -25.58
C GLY A 24 -26.85 -31.03 -25.34
N ILE A 25 -26.88 -31.53 -24.10
CA ILE A 25 -27.69 -32.70 -23.73
C ILE A 25 -29.18 -32.38 -23.85
N LEU A 26 -29.62 -31.19 -23.39
CA LEU A 26 -31.00 -30.74 -23.51
C LEU A 26 -31.44 -30.72 -24.98
N TYR A 27 -30.62 -30.19 -25.89
CA TYR A 27 -30.90 -30.15 -27.32
C TYR A 27 -30.96 -31.54 -27.95
N TRP A 28 -30.05 -32.44 -27.55
CA TRP A 28 -30.01 -33.81 -28.03
C TRP A 28 -31.24 -34.63 -27.59
N LEU A 29 -31.70 -34.43 -26.36
CA LEU A 29 -32.87 -35.12 -25.81
C LEU A 29 -34.21 -34.63 -26.41
N ASN A 30 -34.21 -33.54 -27.18
CA ASN A 30 -35.42 -32.96 -27.79
C ASN A 30 -35.31 -32.92 -29.33
N PRO A 31 -35.46 -34.06 -30.04
CA PRO A 31 -35.32 -34.13 -31.50
C PRO A 31 -36.29 -33.23 -32.28
N THR A 32 -37.44 -32.90 -31.70
CA THR A 32 -38.48 -32.06 -32.32
C THR A 32 -38.08 -30.59 -32.48
N PHE A 33 -36.96 -30.17 -31.90
CA PHE A 33 -36.45 -28.80 -32.02
C PHE A 33 -35.86 -28.48 -33.40
N TRP A 34 -35.64 -29.51 -34.22
CA TRP A 34 -34.87 -29.46 -35.46
C TRP A 34 -35.68 -30.03 -36.63
N PRO A 35 -35.38 -29.65 -37.89
CA PRO A 35 -35.97 -30.29 -39.06
C PRO A 35 -35.60 -31.78 -39.14
N GLU A 36 -34.35 -32.09 -38.82
CA GLU A 36 -33.81 -33.45 -38.71
C GLU A 36 -33.12 -33.61 -37.34
N PRO A 37 -33.26 -34.76 -36.66
CA PRO A 37 -32.62 -34.99 -35.37
C PRO A 37 -31.10 -34.79 -35.41
N LEU A 38 -30.57 -33.95 -34.52
CA LEU A 38 -29.13 -33.74 -34.40
C LEU A 38 -28.44 -34.92 -33.73
N THR A 39 -27.23 -35.22 -34.19
CA THR A 39 -26.30 -36.06 -33.43
C THR A 39 -25.91 -35.40 -32.11
N PHE A 40 -25.41 -36.19 -31.16
CA PHE A 40 -24.90 -35.67 -29.88
C PHE A 40 -23.83 -34.58 -30.09
N ILE A 41 -22.89 -34.80 -31.02
CA ILE A 41 -21.82 -33.84 -31.32
C ILE A 41 -22.36 -32.57 -31.94
N GLN A 42 -23.32 -32.65 -32.86
CA GLN A 42 -23.97 -31.46 -33.42
C GLN A 42 -24.73 -30.65 -32.36
N SER A 43 -25.31 -31.31 -31.36
CA SER A 43 -26.01 -30.66 -30.26
C SER A 43 -25.05 -29.91 -29.33
N ILE A 44 -23.90 -30.51 -29.00
CA ILE A 44 -22.82 -29.84 -28.26
C ILE A 44 -22.27 -28.65 -29.07
N TYR A 45 -22.02 -28.85 -30.36
CA TYR A 45 -21.55 -27.80 -31.25
C TYR A 45 -22.53 -26.61 -31.31
N PHE A 46 -23.83 -26.87 -31.46
CA PHE A 46 -24.87 -25.83 -31.44
C PHE A 46 -24.85 -25.04 -30.11
N SER A 47 -24.72 -25.74 -28.98
CA SER A 47 -24.59 -25.09 -27.67
C SER A 47 -23.34 -24.20 -27.59
N VAL A 48 -22.18 -24.69 -28.04
CA VAL A 48 -20.93 -23.91 -28.08
C VAL A 48 -21.10 -22.62 -28.88
N ILE A 49 -21.61 -22.69 -30.12
CA ILE A 49 -21.73 -21.50 -30.98
C ILE A 49 -22.82 -20.54 -30.47
N THR A 50 -23.80 -21.04 -29.73
CA THR A 50 -24.89 -20.22 -29.14
C THR A 50 -24.40 -19.48 -27.90
N ILE A 51 -23.81 -20.19 -26.93
CA ILE A 51 -23.32 -19.57 -25.68
C ILE A 51 -22.15 -18.59 -25.93
N THR A 52 -21.34 -18.86 -26.96
CA THR A 52 -20.26 -17.96 -27.40
C THR A 52 -20.75 -16.83 -28.29
N THR A 53 -22.04 -16.80 -28.64
CA THR A 53 -22.68 -15.82 -29.53
C THR A 53 -22.12 -15.78 -30.96
N LEU A 54 -21.41 -16.83 -31.39
CA LEU A 54 -20.89 -16.97 -32.75
C LEU A 54 -22.02 -17.13 -33.78
N GLY A 55 -23.00 -17.99 -33.50
CA GLY A 55 -24.22 -18.13 -34.30
C GLY A 55 -24.01 -18.29 -35.81
N TYR A 56 -23.23 -19.27 -36.25
CA TYR A 56 -22.93 -19.48 -37.69
C TYR A 56 -24.16 -19.69 -38.57
N GLY A 57 -25.29 -20.13 -38.01
CA GLY A 57 -26.57 -20.28 -38.70
C GLY A 57 -26.72 -21.58 -39.51
N ASP A 58 -25.70 -22.44 -39.51
CA ASP A 58 -25.72 -23.78 -40.11
C ASP A 58 -26.68 -24.75 -39.39
N ILE A 59 -26.85 -24.59 -38.08
CA ILE A 59 -27.87 -25.28 -37.28
C ILE A 59 -28.78 -24.22 -36.65
N SER A 60 -30.09 -24.34 -36.86
CA SER A 60 -31.07 -23.35 -36.40
C SER A 60 -32.33 -24.01 -35.83
N PRO A 61 -32.81 -23.58 -34.65
CA PRO A 61 -34.01 -24.13 -34.02
C PRO A 61 -35.28 -23.74 -34.80
N VAL A 62 -36.16 -24.71 -35.06
CA VAL A 62 -37.41 -24.47 -35.80
C VAL A 62 -38.61 -24.21 -34.91
N THR A 63 -38.59 -24.67 -33.66
CA THR A 63 -39.69 -24.46 -32.70
C THR A 63 -39.50 -23.18 -31.88
N GLU A 64 -40.60 -22.59 -31.44
CA GLU A 64 -40.57 -21.40 -30.56
C GLU A 64 -39.85 -21.70 -29.24
N THR A 65 -40.10 -22.88 -28.65
CA THR A 65 -39.45 -23.32 -27.41
C THR A 65 -37.94 -23.41 -27.56
N ALA A 66 -37.44 -24.00 -28.65
CA ALA A 66 -36.00 -24.12 -28.89
C ALA A 66 -35.35 -22.75 -29.11
N ARG A 67 -36.01 -21.84 -29.81
CA ARG A 67 -35.56 -20.44 -29.97
C ARG A 67 -35.46 -19.73 -28.62
N LEU A 68 -36.46 -19.87 -27.75
CA LEU A 68 -36.41 -19.26 -26.42
C LEU A 68 -35.26 -19.82 -25.57
N ILE A 69 -35.04 -21.13 -25.61
CA ILE A 69 -33.95 -21.78 -24.87
C ILE A 69 -32.58 -21.31 -25.39
N SER A 70 -32.39 -21.23 -26.71
CA SER A 70 -31.16 -20.70 -27.30
C SER A 70 -30.91 -19.23 -26.96
N ALA A 71 -31.98 -18.42 -26.85
CA ALA A 71 -31.87 -17.03 -26.41
C ALA A 71 -31.43 -16.92 -24.95
N VAL A 72 -31.96 -17.78 -24.07
CA VAL A 72 -31.55 -17.86 -22.66
C VAL A 72 -30.10 -18.31 -22.54
N GLU A 73 -29.68 -19.29 -23.34
CA GLU A 73 -28.29 -19.77 -23.38
C GLU A 73 -27.32 -18.65 -23.81
N ALA A 74 -27.61 -17.97 -24.92
CA ALA A 74 -26.80 -16.86 -25.41
C ALA A 74 -26.71 -15.71 -24.38
N LEU A 75 -27.84 -15.34 -23.76
CA LEU A 75 -27.86 -14.32 -22.73
C LEU A 75 -27.04 -14.72 -21.50
N SER A 76 -27.14 -15.99 -21.08
CA SER A 76 -26.35 -16.54 -19.98
C SER A 76 -24.86 -16.48 -20.29
N GLY A 77 -24.45 -16.81 -21.51
CA GLY A 77 -23.08 -16.71 -21.97
C GLY A 77 -22.50 -15.31 -21.85
N ILE A 78 -23.22 -14.30 -22.38
CA ILE A 78 -22.81 -12.88 -22.31
C ILE A 78 -22.66 -12.43 -20.85
N VAL A 79 -23.65 -12.75 -19.99
CA VAL A 79 -23.62 -12.36 -18.57
C VAL A 79 -22.44 -13.01 -17.85
N LEU A 80 -22.22 -14.30 -18.04
CA LEU A 80 -21.13 -15.04 -17.38
C LEU A 80 -19.74 -14.55 -17.83
N ILE A 81 -19.55 -14.25 -19.12
CA ILE A 81 -18.29 -13.66 -19.61
C ILE A 81 -18.05 -12.28 -18.96
N GLY A 82 -19.09 -11.44 -18.88
CA GLY A 82 -18.98 -10.13 -18.23
C GLY A 82 -18.60 -10.25 -16.74
N LEU A 83 -19.23 -11.17 -16.02
CA LEU A 83 -18.89 -11.46 -14.62
C LEU A 83 -17.48 -12.02 -14.46
N PHE A 84 -17.05 -12.90 -15.38
CA PHE A 84 -15.70 -13.47 -15.37
C PHE A 84 -14.62 -12.40 -15.56
N LEU A 85 -14.80 -11.48 -16.52
CA LEU A 85 -13.88 -10.38 -16.75
C LEU A 85 -13.83 -9.41 -15.56
N ASN A 86 -14.98 -9.09 -14.96
CA ASN A 86 -15.05 -8.26 -13.75
C ASN A 86 -14.30 -8.91 -12.57
N SER A 87 -14.52 -10.20 -12.34
CA SER A 87 -13.84 -10.96 -11.28
C SER A 87 -12.32 -11.01 -11.49
N LEU A 88 -11.85 -11.23 -12.73
CA LEU A 88 -10.42 -11.18 -13.06
C LEU A 88 -9.80 -9.80 -12.81
N ALA A 89 -10.50 -8.72 -13.17
CA ALA A 89 -10.02 -7.36 -12.93
C ALA A 89 -9.88 -7.09 -11.43
N HIS A 90 -10.89 -7.46 -10.63
CA HIS A 90 -10.84 -7.31 -9.17
C HIS A 90 -9.71 -8.11 -8.54
N SER A 91 -9.51 -9.38 -8.91
CA SER A 91 -8.43 -10.18 -8.34
C SER A 91 -7.03 -9.62 -8.65
N ARG A 92 -6.84 -9.01 -9.83
CA ARG A 92 -5.58 -8.31 -10.16
C ARG A 92 -5.41 -7.05 -9.33
N MET A 93 -6.46 -6.24 -9.20
CA MET A 93 -6.43 -5.01 -8.41
C MET A 93 -6.12 -5.30 -6.93
N GLU A 94 -6.72 -6.34 -6.34
CA GLU A 94 -6.44 -6.75 -4.96
C GLU A 94 -4.96 -7.13 -4.78
N THR A 95 -4.40 -7.91 -5.71
CA THR A 95 -2.99 -8.32 -5.66
C THR A 95 -2.05 -7.11 -5.82
N GLU A 96 -2.36 -6.21 -6.74
CA GLU A 96 -1.57 -4.99 -6.98
C GLU A 96 -1.66 -4.03 -5.78
N GLU A 97 -2.82 -3.90 -5.16
CA GLU A 97 -3.02 -3.07 -3.97
C GLU A 97 -2.24 -3.60 -2.76
N GLU A 98 -2.26 -4.92 -2.54
CA GLU A 98 -1.45 -5.59 -1.51
C GLU A 98 0.05 -5.39 -1.73
N GLN A 99 0.55 -5.65 -2.94
CA GLN A 99 1.96 -5.46 -3.29
C GLN A 99 2.39 -4.01 -3.15
N ARG A 100 1.53 -3.08 -3.56
CA ARG A 100 1.78 -1.64 -3.44
C ARG A 100 1.86 -1.22 -1.98
N HIS A 101 0.94 -1.70 -1.14
CA HIS A 101 0.94 -1.42 0.29
C HIS A 101 2.23 -1.93 0.95
N GLU A 102 2.62 -3.18 0.67
CA GLU A 102 3.87 -3.78 1.18
C GLU A 102 5.10 -2.97 0.72
N THR A 103 5.17 -2.61 -0.56
CA THR A 103 6.28 -1.81 -1.10
C THR A 103 6.38 -0.44 -0.44
N ILE A 104 5.25 0.23 -0.21
CA ILE A 104 5.22 1.54 0.46
C ILE A 104 5.70 1.42 1.91
N GLN A 105 5.22 0.41 2.64
CA GLN A 105 5.66 0.17 4.02
C GLN A 105 7.16 -0.11 4.09
N LEU A 106 7.68 -0.97 3.22
CA LEU A 106 9.11 -1.30 3.14
C LEU A 106 9.95 -0.07 2.86
N HIS A 107 9.59 0.73 1.86
CA HIS A 107 10.30 1.97 1.53
C HIS A 107 10.26 2.99 2.66
N LEU A 108 9.11 3.15 3.33
CA LEU A 108 8.98 4.08 4.44
C LEU A 108 9.81 3.64 5.65
N ASN A 109 9.81 2.35 5.98
CA ASN A 109 10.62 1.80 7.07
C ASN A 109 12.12 1.94 6.78
N ALA A 110 12.54 1.61 5.54
CA ALA A 110 13.92 1.80 5.10
C ALA A 110 14.35 3.27 5.17
N ARG A 111 13.50 4.20 4.69
CA ARG A 111 13.77 5.64 4.78
C ARG A 111 13.87 6.13 6.21
N TYR A 112 13.01 5.64 7.11
CA TYR A 112 13.08 6.01 8.52
C TYR A 112 14.38 5.53 9.18
N THR A 113 14.79 4.30 8.88
CA THR A 113 16.07 3.75 9.35
C THR A 113 17.26 4.58 8.85
N GLU A 114 17.28 4.89 7.56
CA GLU A 114 18.32 5.72 6.96
C GLU A 114 18.33 7.14 7.53
N PHE A 115 17.15 7.74 7.72
CA PHE A 115 17.00 9.04 8.37
C PHE A 115 17.65 9.05 9.77
N ARG A 116 17.39 8.01 10.59
CA ARG A 116 17.97 7.92 11.94
C ARG A 116 19.49 7.83 11.89
N GLU A 117 20.04 7.04 10.97
CA GLU A 117 21.49 6.91 10.77
C GLU A 117 22.12 8.23 10.31
N ARG A 118 21.53 8.91 9.32
CA ARG A 118 22.00 10.23 8.83
C ARG A 118 21.94 11.31 9.90
N VAL A 119 20.87 11.37 10.68
CA VAL A 119 20.76 12.32 11.80
C VAL A 119 21.83 12.02 12.85
N ALA A 120 22.13 10.75 13.13
CA ALA A 120 23.22 10.38 14.02
C ALA A 120 24.59 10.82 13.49
N GLU A 121 24.87 10.64 12.19
CA GLU A 121 26.08 11.15 11.53
C GLU A 121 26.20 12.68 11.70
N ILE A 122 25.13 13.43 11.40
CA ILE A 122 25.09 14.90 11.55
C ILE A 122 25.33 15.30 13.00
N CYS A 123 24.73 14.61 13.97
CA CYS A 123 24.95 14.90 15.39
C CYS A 123 26.41 14.65 15.79
N LEU A 124 27.01 13.54 15.34
CA LEU A 124 28.42 13.25 15.62
C LEU A 124 29.33 14.33 15.04
N ARG A 125 29.15 14.71 13.76
CA ARG A 125 29.88 15.82 13.10
C ARG A 125 29.74 17.12 13.87
N ALA A 126 28.51 17.49 14.23
CA ALA A 126 28.24 18.72 14.95
C ALA A 126 28.91 18.73 16.34
N SER A 127 28.98 17.58 17.01
CA SER A 127 29.61 17.46 18.33
C SER A 127 31.15 17.47 18.29
N SER A 128 31.77 16.91 17.25
CA SER A 128 33.22 16.79 17.13
C SER A 128 33.86 17.91 16.32
N GLN A 129 33.08 18.63 15.50
CA GLN A 129 33.55 19.56 14.47
C GLN A 129 34.63 18.95 13.57
N SER A 130 34.55 17.63 13.32
CA SER A 130 35.48 16.88 12.50
C SER A 130 34.76 16.30 11.28
N ASP A 131 35.41 16.37 10.12
CA ASP A 131 34.93 15.77 8.88
C ASP A 131 35.07 14.24 8.86
N THR A 132 35.93 13.68 9.72
CA THR A 132 36.05 12.23 9.87
C THR A 132 35.05 11.72 10.91
N ILE A 133 34.07 10.94 10.44
CA ILE A 133 33.00 10.37 11.26
C ILE A 133 33.25 8.87 11.41
N ASP A 134 33.11 8.38 12.64
CA ASP A 134 32.98 6.96 12.92
C ASP A 134 31.61 6.47 12.41
N LYS A 135 31.59 5.91 11.20
CA LYS A 135 30.39 5.39 10.56
C LYS A 135 29.79 4.22 11.32
N ASP A 136 30.61 3.40 11.96
CA ASP A 136 30.14 2.26 12.74
C ASP A 136 29.40 2.76 13.99
N LEU A 137 29.93 3.80 14.63
CA LEU A 137 29.24 4.46 15.73
C LEU A 137 27.91 5.07 15.25
N ALA A 138 27.89 5.79 14.13
CA ALA A 138 26.66 6.38 13.59
C ALA A 138 25.59 5.31 13.32
N HIS A 139 25.99 4.19 12.72
CA HIS A 139 25.13 3.03 12.48
C HIS A 139 24.54 2.48 13.78
N HIS A 140 25.35 2.33 14.83
CA HIS A 140 24.86 1.89 16.14
C HIS A 140 23.92 2.90 16.79
N LEU A 141 24.17 4.20 16.58
CA LEU A 141 23.34 5.30 17.11
C LEU A 141 22.04 5.50 16.32
N ARG A 142 21.80 4.79 15.22
CA ARG A 142 20.47 4.80 14.61
C ARG A 142 19.42 4.23 15.55
N GLU A 143 19.76 3.26 16.40
CA GLU A 143 18.83 2.67 17.37
C GLU A 143 18.44 3.67 18.46
N MET A 144 17.15 3.77 18.78
CA MET A 144 16.62 4.78 19.71
C MET A 144 17.32 4.77 21.08
N ASN A 145 17.51 3.59 21.66
CA ASN A 145 18.12 3.47 22.99
C ASN A 145 19.62 3.79 22.96
N ASN A 146 20.32 3.44 21.89
CA ASN A 146 21.75 3.74 21.74
C ASN A 146 21.97 5.24 21.57
N PHE A 147 21.20 5.88 20.69
CA PHE A 147 21.21 7.34 20.54
C PHE A 147 20.98 8.04 21.86
N ARG A 148 19.89 7.65 22.54
CA ARG A 148 19.48 8.22 23.83
C ARG A 148 20.60 8.10 24.84
N ASN A 149 21.17 6.91 25.01
CA ASN A 149 22.20 6.68 26.03
C ASN A 149 23.50 7.44 25.73
N TYR A 150 23.89 7.51 24.46
CA TYR A 150 25.12 8.18 24.03
C TYR A 150 25.06 9.71 24.22
N PHE A 151 23.96 10.34 23.81
CA PHE A 151 23.75 11.79 23.90
C PHE A 151 22.99 12.23 25.17
N ARG A 152 22.70 11.32 26.11
CA ARG A 152 22.14 11.68 27.43
C ARG A 152 23.06 12.61 28.21
N ASP A 153 24.35 12.48 27.97
CA ASP A 153 25.36 13.38 28.49
C ASP A 153 25.10 14.82 27.97
N LYS A 154 24.93 15.75 28.91
CA LYS A 154 24.57 17.12 28.58
C LYS A 154 25.66 17.83 27.77
N GLU A 155 26.92 17.55 28.05
CA GLU A 155 28.03 18.22 27.35
C GLU A 155 28.06 17.79 25.89
N ARG A 156 27.89 16.49 25.62
CA ARG A 156 27.78 15.97 24.24
C ARG A 156 26.61 16.58 23.50
N TRP A 157 25.42 16.62 24.12
CA TRP A 157 24.26 17.19 23.45
C TRP A 157 24.40 18.70 23.22
N TYR A 158 24.96 19.45 24.17
CA TYR A 158 25.24 20.87 23.95
C TYR A 158 26.28 21.09 22.85
N ALA A 159 27.28 20.21 22.72
CA ALA A 159 28.22 20.26 21.61
C ALA A 159 27.51 20.12 20.25
N VAL A 160 26.55 19.19 20.13
CA VAL A 160 25.70 19.07 18.91
C VAL A 160 24.98 20.39 18.61
N LEU A 161 24.29 20.97 19.61
CA LEU A 161 23.54 22.21 19.42
C LEU A 161 24.46 23.38 19.03
N ASN A 162 25.65 23.46 19.63
CA ASN A 162 26.62 24.48 19.29
C ASN A 162 27.16 24.30 17.87
N GLY A 163 27.45 23.06 17.45
CA GLY A 163 27.87 22.73 16.09
C GLY A 163 26.84 23.11 15.04
N LEU A 164 25.57 22.74 15.27
CA LEU A 164 24.45 23.14 14.41
C LEU A 164 24.28 24.67 14.38
N LYS A 165 24.54 25.36 15.49
CA LYS A 165 24.47 26.82 15.55
C LYS A 165 25.59 27.50 14.77
N SER A 166 26.80 26.94 14.82
CA SER A 166 27.98 27.49 14.15
C SER A 166 28.00 27.22 12.64
N ASP A 167 27.41 26.12 12.19
CA ASP A 167 27.42 25.71 10.78
C ASP A 167 26.01 25.66 10.20
N SER A 168 25.69 26.62 9.34
CA SER A 168 24.41 26.66 8.62
C SER A 168 24.23 25.49 7.64
N MET A 169 25.32 24.95 7.09
CA MET A 169 25.27 23.85 6.14
C MET A 169 24.81 22.56 6.83
N MET A 170 25.32 22.25 8.03
CA MET A 170 24.86 21.09 8.81
C MET A 170 23.38 21.19 9.20
N ARG A 171 22.88 22.40 9.45
CA ARG A 171 21.44 22.61 9.70
C ARG A 171 20.61 22.35 8.44
N GLU A 172 21.10 22.80 7.29
CA GLU A 172 20.41 22.56 6.03
C GLU A 172 20.39 21.07 5.69
N ASP A 173 21.52 20.36 5.84
CA ASP A 173 21.61 18.90 5.68
C ASP A 173 20.56 18.17 6.55
N LEU A 174 20.41 18.62 7.79
CA LEU A 174 19.41 18.06 8.70
C LEU A 174 17.97 18.31 8.23
N PHE A 175 17.67 19.51 7.73
CA PHE A 175 16.36 19.81 7.16
C PHE A 175 16.09 19.01 5.89
N VAL A 176 17.11 18.76 5.06
CA VAL A 176 17.00 17.87 3.90
C VAL A 176 16.59 16.46 4.33
N GLU A 177 17.25 15.89 5.34
CA GLU A 177 16.88 14.54 5.85
C GLU A 177 15.46 14.50 6.42
N ILE A 178 15.05 15.54 7.16
CA ILE A 178 13.67 15.67 7.64
C ILE A 178 12.70 15.74 6.47
N ASP A 179 12.97 16.57 5.46
CA ASP A 179 12.11 16.74 4.29
C ASP A 179 11.96 15.43 3.50
N LEU A 180 13.05 14.68 3.30
CA LEU A 180 13.01 13.37 2.64
C LEU A 180 12.12 12.37 3.40
N LEU A 181 12.24 12.32 4.74
CA LEU A 181 11.35 11.49 5.56
C LEU A 181 9.89 11.93 5.42
N ILE A 182 9.62 13.24 5.48
CA ILE A 182 8.26 13.79 5.39
C ILE A 182 7.64 13.55 4.02
N GLN A 183 8.42 13.62 2.94
CA GLN A 183 7.96 13.25 1.60
C GLN A 183 7.52 11.79 1.55
N GLN A 184 8.31 10.86 2.12
CA GLN A 184 7.93 9.45 2.16
C GLN A 184 6.71 9.18 3.07
N VAL A 185 6.63 9.84 4.24
CA VAL A 185 5.43 9.75 5.10
C VAL A 185 4.20 10.26 4.36
N THR A 186 4.29 11.41 3.70
CA THR A 186 3.18 12.00 2.95
C THR A 186 2.78 11.12 1.77
N TYR A 187 3.75 10.55 1.06
CA TYR A 187 3.49 9.58 0.00
C TYR A 187 2.75 8.36 0.54
N ALA A 188 3.15 7.81 1.69
CA ALA A 188 2.45 6.69 2.30
C ALA A 188 1.03 7.05 2.74
N LEU A 189 0.85 8.19 3.43
CA LEU A 189 -0.46 8.67 3.90
C LEU A 189 -1.48 8.87 2.76
N ASN A 190 -1.01 9.24 1.58
CA ASN A 190 -1.87 9.48 0.41
C ASN A 190 -2.16 8.21 -0.41
N ASN A 191 -1.40 7.13 -0.21
CA ASN A 191 -1.43 5.96 -1.09
C ASN A 191 -1.75 4.65 -0.38
N VAL A 192 -1.89 4.67 0.95
CA VAL A 192 -2.23 3.51 1.77
C VAL A 192 -3.56 3.75 2.49
N TYR A 193 -4.44 2.76 2.48
CA TYR A 193 -5.63 2.77 3.32
C TYR A 193 -5.28 2.40 4.76
N ILE A 194 -5.24 3.41 5.63
CA ILE A 194 -4.77 3.25 7.00
C ILE A 194 -5.95 2.92 7.92
N LYS A 195 -5.93 1.72 8.52
CA LYS A 195 -6.94 1.30 9.51
C LYS A 195 -6.66 1.88 10.90
N ASP A 196 -5.40 2.08 11.27
CA ASP A 196 -5.03 2.63 12.57
C ASP A 196 -5.12 4.17 12.57
N HIS A 197 -6.25 4.67 13.07
CA HIS A 197 -6.49 6.11 13.20
C HIS A 197 -5.52 6.83 14.16
N GLU A 198 -4.90 6.13 15.11
CA GLU A 198 -3.90 6.73 16.01
C GLU A 198 -2.59 6.98 15.27
N ALA A 199 -2.09 5.97 14.54
CA ALA A 199 -0.89 6.08 13.71
C ALA A 199 -1.05 7.18 12.65
N LEU A 200 -2.20 7.22 11.96
CA LEU A 200 -2.55 8.26 10.98
C LEU A 200 -2.50 9.67 11.59
N ARG A 201 -3.18 9.88 12.73
CA ARG A 201 -3.20 11.18 13.41
C ARG A 201 -1.81 11.59 13.86
N PHE A 202 -1.02 10.65 14.37
CA PHE A 202 0.34 10.91 14.81
C PHE A 202 1.22 11.37 13.64
N LEU A 203 1.23 10.61 12.53
CA LEU A 203 2.04 10.94 11.36
C LEU A 203 1.59 12.25 10.69
N THR A 204 0.30 12.52 10.65
CA THR A 204 -0.23 13.81 10.15
C THR A 204 0.20 14.98 11.03
N ARG A 205 0.20 14.82 12.36
CA ARG A 205 0.71 15.86 13.27
C ARG A 205 2.22 16.03 13.13
N PHE A 206 2.94 14.93 12.90
CA PHE A 206 4.37 14.95 12.66
C PHE A 206 4.72 15.78 11.41
N THR A 207 4.03 15.56 10.28
CA THR A 207 4.23 16.37 9.06
C THR A 207 3.87 17.84 9.23
N GLN A 208 2.83 18.16 10.00
CA GLN A 208 2.48 19.55 10.30
C GLN A 208 3.52 20.23 11.20
N HIS A 209 4.13 19.49 12.12
CA HIS A 209 5.10 20.03 13.05
C HIS A 209 6.44 20.32 12.37
N THR A 210 6.90 19.46 11.45
CA THR A 210 8.11 19.71 10.65
C THR A 210 7.98 20.96 9.79
N TYR A 211 6.84 21.15 9.13
CA TYR A 211 6.57 22.38 8.36
C TYR A 211 6.68 23.64 9.23
N ARG A 212 6.13 23.60 10.46
CA ARG A 212 6.25 24.70 11.42
C ARG A 212 7.68 24.91 11.89
N LEU A 213 8.46 23.85 12.11
CA LEU A 213 9.87 23.93 12.50
C LEU A 213 10.73 24.63 11.46
N ARG A 214 10.52 24.34 10.17
CA ARG A 214 11.22 25.00 9.08
C ARG A 214 10.94 26.51 9.04
N ASN A 215 9.68 26.89 9.22
CA ASN A 215 9.24 28.28 9.15
C ASN A 215 9.36 29.04 10.48
N ALA A 216 9.66 28.35 11.59
CA ALA A 216 9.85 28.97 12.91
C ALA A 216 11.09 29.87 12.98
N ASN A 217 12.02 29.75 12.02
CA ASN A 217 13.20 30.61 11.89
C ASN A 217 12.87 32.11 11.81
N GLU A 218 11.66 32.50 11.39
CA GLU A 218 11.25 33.91 11.34
C GLU A 218 10.86 34.52 12.71
N TYR A 219 10.54 33.70 13.73
CA TYR A 219 9.93 34.18 14.98
C TYR A 219 10.57 33.64 16.28
N ALA A 220 11.52 32.71 16.20
CA ALA A 220 12.12 32.09 17.36
C ALA A 220 13.40 32.81 17.82
N HIS A 221 13.50 33.11 19.12
CA HIS A 221 14.69 33.72 19.73
C HIS A 221 15.95 32.81 19.66
N ASP A 222 15.76 31.48 19.59
CA ASP A 222 16.84 30.50 19.38
C ASP A 222 16.31 29.31 18.57
N PRO A 223 16.38 29.35 17.22
CA PRO A 223 15.81 28.32 16.37
C PRO A 223 16.50 26.95 16.53
N VAL A 224 17.79 26.93 16.86
CA VAL A 224 18.56 25.69 17.04
C VAL A 224 18.11 24.94 18.28
N LYS A 225 17.72 25.65 19.34
CA LYS A 225 17.16 25.03 20.54
C LYS A 225 15.83 24.32 20.27
N TYR A 226 14.95 24.91 19.47
CA TYR A 226 13.68 24.29 19.08
C TYR A 226 13.90 23.08 18.18
N LEU A 227 14.77 23.21 17.17
CA LEU A 227 15.17 22.11 16.29
C LEU A 227 15.78 20.95 17.10
N GLY A 228 16.70 21.25 18.01
CA GLY A 228 17.30 20.27 18.91
C GLY A 228 16.27 19.54 19.76
N GLY A 229 15.30 20.25 20.35
CA GLY A 229 14.22 19.62 21.12
C GLY A 229 13.40 18.64 20.28
N PHE A 230 13.11 19.00 19.02
CA PHE A 230 12.42 18.13 18.08
C PHE A 230 13.26 16.91 17.67
N LEU A 231 14.53 17.11 17.31
CA LEU A 231 15.44 16.02 16.97
C LEU A 231 15.60 15.03 18.11
N TRP A 232 15.83 15.55 19.32
CA TRP A 232 15.98 14.73 20.51
C TRP A 232 14.77 13.81 20.68
N ALA A 233 13.58 14.35 20.49
CA ALA A 233 12.38 13.59 20.68
C ALA A 233 12.12 12.50 19.64
N ILE A 234 12.54 12.71 18.40
CA ILE A 234 12.46 11.69 17.35
C ILE A 234 13.52 10.62 17.57
N MET A 235 14.76 11.05 17.81
CA MET A 235 15.91 10.17 17.88
C MET A 235 16.01 9.41 19.19
N ALA A 236 15.81 10.09 20.31
CA ALA A 236 15.85 9.52 21.64
C ALA A 236 14.46 9.11 22.15
N GLY A 237 13.39 9.33 21.39
CA GLY A 237 12.02 9.00 21.78
C GLY A 237 11.36 10.04 22.70
N TRP A 238 10.04 10.18 22.57
CA TRP A 238 9.26 11.16 23.33
C TRP A 238 9.28 10.86 24.84
N CYS A 239 9.56 11.91 25.63
CA CYS A 239 9.49 11.88 27.08
C CYS A 239 8.17 12.50 27.57
N ASN A 240 7.38 11.73 28.29
CA ASN A 240 6.19 12.23 28.99
C ASN A 240 6.61 12.65 30.41
N LYS A 241 6.29 13.87 30.83
CA LYS A 241 6.63 14.38 32.18
C LYS A 241 6.11 13.51 33.33
N LYS A 242 5.07 12.69 33.09
CA LYS A 242 4.48 11.78 34.09
C LYS A 242 5.02 10.34 34.04
N GLU A 243 5.43 9.86 32.88
CA GLU A 243 5.74 8.44 32.63
C GLU A 243 7.21 8.21 32.23
N GLY A 244 7.99 9.28 32.06
CA GLY A 244 9.37 9.20 31.60
C GLY A 244 9.48 8.97 30.10
N TYR A 245 10.64 8.47 29.66
CA TYR A 245 10.87 8.12 28.27
C TYR A 245 10.10 6.86 27.88
N ARG A 246 9.54 6.86 26.67
CA ARG A 246 8.94 5.64 26.12
C ARG A 246 10.00 4.57 25.87
N SER A 247 9.58 3.32 26.07
CA SER A 247 10.36 2.12 25.79
C SER A 247 10.47 1.80 24.29
N GLU A 248 9.51 2.28 23.50
CA GLU A 248 9.39 1.99 22.06
C GLU A 248 9.43 3.27 21.22
N ASP A 249 9.92 3.14 19.99
CA ASP A 249 9.88 4.20 18.99
C ASP A 249 8.46 4.32 18.41
N ILE A 250 7.77 5.42 18.71
CA ILE A 250 6.39 5.66 18.25
C ILE A 250 6.32 5.80 16.73
N ILE A 251 7.34 6.41 16.10
CA ILE A 251 7.33 6.64 14.65
C ILE A 251 7.49 5.31 13.95
N GLU A 252 8.45 4.49 14.37
CA GLU A 252 8.63 3.13 13.84
C GLU A 252 7.36 2.30 14.03
N LYS A 253 6.78 2.32 15.24
CA LYS A 253 5.55 1.61 15.56
C LYS A 253 4.36 2.11 14.74
N SER A 254 4.29 3.41 14.47
CA SER A 254 3.24 3.99 13.61
C SER A 254 3.43 3.55 12.16
N ILE A 255 4.67 3.50 11.67
CA ILE A 255 5.01 3.01 10.32
C ILE A 255 4.61 1.53 10.16
N GLN A 256 4.89 0.70 11.17
CA GLN A 256 4.52 -0.73 11.17
C GLN A 256 3.00 -0.97 11.24
N ARG A 257 2.20 0.05 11.60
CA ARG A 257 0.74 -0.02 11.76
C ARG A 257 -0.04 0.69 10.66
N LEU A 258 0.66 1.34 9.71
CA LEU A 258 0.07 1.98 8.53
C LEU A 258 -0.54 0.94 7.61
#